data_AF-B6TVP1-F1
#
_entry.id   AF-B6TVP1-F1
#
_cell.length_a   1.000
_cell.length_b   1.000
_cell.length_c   1.000
_cell.angle_alpha   90.00
_cell.angle_beta   90.00
_cell.angle_gamma   90.00
#
_symmetry.space_group_name_H-M   'P 1'
#
loop_
_entity.id
_entity.type
_entity.pdbx_description
1 polymer ?
#
loop_
_entity_poly.entity_id
_entity_poly.type
_entity_poly.pdbx_seq_one_letter_code
_entity_poly.pdbx_strand_id
1 'polypeptide(L)'
;MARAPSMPAATAVGIVVVMLLAAGFRGAEGKSCTNAFPGLTSHTERAAAQLRPGPPATVLQPIIHHHRHGREQHLTPTDESTWMSLMPRRALRREEAFDWLMLYRELRGGGGSARPGVAAGAFLSEASLHDVRLEPGSMYWRAQQTNLEYLLLLDVDRLVWSFRKQAGLTAPGTPYGGWEGPGIQLRGHFVGHYLSATAKMWASTHNDTLNAKMSSVVDALYDCQKKMGTGYLSAFPSDFFDCLEAIKSVWAPYYTIHKVNW
;
A
#
# COMPACT_ATOMS: atom_id res chain seq x y z
N MET A 1 37.26 38.88 -45.86
CA MET A 1 36.01 39.34 -45.21
C MET A 1 35.78 38.48 -43.97
N ALA A 2 35.71 39.13 -42.81
CA ALA A 2 35.40 38.67 -41.44
C ALA A 2 35.83 37.26 -40.98
N ARG A 3 36.94 37.21 -40.22
CA ARG A 3 37.34 36.07 -39.36
C ARG A 3 36.49 36.16 -38.08
N ALA A 4 35.69 35.13 -37.77
CA ALA A 4 34.88 35.09 -36.57
C ALA A 4 35.77 35.12 -35.30
N PRO A 5 35.42 35.87 -34.24
CA PRO A 5 36.19 35.89 -33.02
C PRO A 5 36.02 34.57 -32.26
N SER A 6 37.14 33.91 -31.97
CA SER A 6 37.21 32.72 -31.12
C SER A 6 36.81 33.08 -29.69
N MET A 7 35.76 32.43 -29.16
CA MET A 7 35.41 32.56 -27.74
C MET A 7 36.55 32.02 -26.86
N PRO A 8 36.97 32.74 -25.79
CA PRO A 8 38.01 32.26 -24.89
C PRO A 8 37.48 31.08 -24.07
N ALA A 9 38.27 30.01 -23.97
CA ALA A 9 37.90 28.73 -23.32
C ALA A 9 37.30 28.88 -21.91
N ALA A 10 37.60 29.96 -21.19
CA ALA A 10 37.00 30.30 -19.89
C ALA A 10 35.47 30.47 -19.94
N THR A 11 34.93 30.99 -21.05
CA THR A 11 33.46 31.15 -21.23
C THR A 11 32.75 29.81 -21.46
N ALA A 12 33.40 28.84 -22.11
CA ALA A 12 32.83 27.51 -22.31
C ALA A 12 32.77 26.71 -20.99
N VAL A 13 33.79 26.83 -20.13
CA VAL A 13 33.80 26.18 -18.80
C VAL A 13 32.72 26.77 -17.88
N GLY A 14 32.52 28.09 -17.91
CA GLY A 14 31.47 28.75 -17.12
C GLY A 14 30.06 28.27 -17.47
N ILE A 15 29.77 28.05 -18.76
CA ILE A 15 28.46 27.56 -19.21
C ILE A 15 28.23 26.11 -18.78
N VAL A 16 29.26 25.25 -18.81
CA VAL A 16 29.14 23.84 -18.38
C VAL A 16 28.90 23.73 -16.87
N VAL A 17 29.55 24.57 -16.05
CA VAL A 17 29.34 24.58 -14.59
C VAL A 17 27.93 25.06 -14.24
N VAL A 18 27.41 26.09 -14.93
CA VAL A 18 26.03 26.56 -14.72
C VAL A 18 25.00 25.50 -15.17
N MET A 19 25.25 24.79 -16.26
CA MET A 19 24.40 23.69 -16.73
C MET A 19 24.39 22.51 -15.75
N LEU A 20 25.54 22.15 -15.15
CA LEU A 20 25.62 21.09 -14.15
C LEU A 20 24.95 21.47 -12.82
N LEU A 21 25.05 22.73 -12.40
CA LEU A 21 24.32 23.24 -11.23
C LEU A 21 22.80 23.30 -11.50
N ALA A 22 22.38 23.72 -12.69
CA ALA A 22 20.97 23.72 -13.08
C ALA A 22 20.38 22.31 -13.24
N ALA A 23 21.19 21.33 -13.67
CA ALA A 23 20.80 19.92 -13.74
C ALA A 23 20.75 19.27 -12.34
N GLY A 24 21.67 19.63 -11.44
CA GLY A 24 21.67 19.18 -10.05
C GLY A 24 20.44 19.64 -9.26
N PHE A 25 19.92 20.84 -9.56
CA PHE A 25 18.69 21.36 -8.94
C PHE A 25 17.39 20.81 -9.54
N ARG A 26 17.42 20.17 -10.72
CA ARG A 26 16.23 19.57 -11.36
C ARG A 26 16.11 18.05 -11.16
N GLY A 27 17.12 17.39 -10.59
CA GLY A 27 17.12 15.94 -10.34
C GLY A 27 16.62 15.50 -8.96
N ALA A 28 16.27 16.45 -8.09
CA ALA A 28 15.82 16.18 -6.72
C ALA A 28 14.35 16.58 -6.49
N GLU A 29 13.48 16.34 -7.48
CA GLU A 29 12.05 16.15 -7.18
C GLU A 29 11.92 14.84 -6.39
N GLY A 30 12.12 14.97 -5.07
CA GLY A 30 11.81 13.90 -4.12
C GLY A 30 10.41 13.40 -4.41
N LYS A 31 10.25 12.08 -4.47
CA LYS A 31 8.94 11.41 -4.58
C LYS A 31 8.02 11.98 -3.50
N SER A 32 7.22 12.97 -3.86
CA SER A 32 6.24 13.57 -2.96
C SER A 32 5.22 12.48 -2.69
N CYS A 33 5.27 11.93 -1.48
CA CYS A 33 4.27 10.98 -1.02
C CYS A 33 2.94 11.74 -1.07
N THR A 34 2.00 11.23 -1.86
CA THR A 34 0.67 11.80 -2.09
C THR A 34 -0.23 11.84 -0.86
N ASN A 35 0.35 11.67 0.34
CA ASN A 35 -0.30 11.74 1.63
C ASN A 35 0.11 13.02 2.40
N ALA A 36 0.98 13.87 1.83
CA ALA A 36 1.28 15.17 2.41
C ALA A 36 0.09 16.12 2.20
N PHE A 37 -0.47 16.63 3.29
CA PHE A 37 -1.43 17.73 3.27
C PHE A 37 -0.83 18.92 2.50
N PRO A 38 -1.54 19.55 1.54
CA PRO A 38 -2.98 19.50 1.29
C PRO A 38 -3.42 18.52 0.19
N GLY A 39 -2.59 17.55 -0.20
CA GLY A 39 -2.84 16.64 -1.32
C GLY A 39 -3.68 15.40 -1.01
N LEU A 40 -4.79 15.52 -0.28
CA LEU A 40 -5.72 14.41 0.01
C LEU A 40 -6.66 14.09 -1.17
N THR A 41 -6.19 14.14 -2.42
CA THR A 41 -6.97 13.53 -3.51
C THR A 41 -6.67 12.03 -3.50
N SER A 42 -7.68 11.20 -3.25
CA SER A 42 -7.53 9.75 -3.46
C SER A 42 -7.04 9.48 -4.88
N HIS A 43 -6.29 8.39 -5.09
CA HIS A 43 -5.87 7.99 -6.46
C HIS A 43 -7.08 7.86 -7.40
N THR A 44 -8.24 7.46 -6.85
CA THR A 44 -9.53 7.37 -7.53
C THR A 44 -10.01 8.73 -8.03
N GLU A 45 -9.96 9.77 -7.21
CA GLU A 45 -10.35 11.13 -7.63
C GLU A 45 -9.41 11.72 -8.67
N ARG A 46 -8.11 11.42 -8.56
CA ARG A 46 -7.11 11.87 -9.54
C ARG A 46 -7.31 11.18 -10.89
N ALA A 47 -7.59 9.88 -10.89
CA ALA A 47 -7.94 9.13 -12.10
C ALA A 47 -9.27 9.60 -12.71
N ALA A 48 -10.29 9.85 -11.88
CA ALA A 48 -11.58 10.36 -12.33
C ALA A 48 -11.45 11.77 -12.94
N ALA A 49 -10.61 12.63 -12.39
CA ALA A 49 -10.32 13.95 -12.95
C ALA A 49 -9.62 13.88 -14.31
N GLN A 50 -8.70 12.92 -14.50
CA GLN A 50 -8.02 12.68 -15.77
C GLN A 50 -8.95 12.14 -16.88
N LEU A 51 -10.04 11.49 -16.51
CA LEU A 51 -11.00 10.89 -17.44
C LEU A 51 -12.19 11.81 -17.79
N ARG A 52 -12.31 12.99 -17.17
CA ARG A 52 -13.37 13.95 -17.49
C ARG A 52 -13.02 14.74 -18.75
N PRO A 53 -13.90 14.81 -19.76
CA PRO A 53 -13.71 15.70 -20.90
C PRO A 53 -13.90 17.16 -20.45
N GLY A 54 -12.82 17.95 -20.54
CA GLY A 54 -12.76 19.37 -20.18
C GLY A 54 -11.36 19.93 -20.45
N PRO A 55 -11.18 21.26 -20.46
CA PRO A 55 -9.86 21.85 -20.71
C PRO A 55 -8.84 21.35 -19.67
N PRO A 56 -7.54 21.24 -20.04
CA PRO A 56 -6.51 20.67 -19.18
C PRO A 56 -6.48 21.37 -17.83
N ALA A 57 -6.18 20.60 -16.79
CA ALA A 57 -6.28 20.94 -15.37
C ALA A 57 -5.31 22.07 -14.91
N THR A 58 -5.40 23.24 -15.53
CA THR A 58 -4.63 24.44 -15.16
C THR A 58 -5.41 25.37 -14.23
N VAL A 59 -6.62 24.99 -13.80
CA VAL A 59 -7.41 25.73 -12.81
C VAL A 59 -7.92 24.76 -11.74
N LEU A 60 -7.01 24.17 -10.97
CA LEU A 60 -7.34 23.73 -9.62
C LEU A 60 -7.19 24.95 -8.71
N GLN A 61 -8.24 25.78 -8.65
CA GLN A 61 -8.40 26.67 -7.50
C GLN A 61 -8.47 25.81 -6.24
N PRO A 62 -7.87 26.24 -5.11
CA PRO A 62 -8.01 25.52 -3.86
C PRO A 62 -9.49 25.58 -3.48
N ILE A 63 -10.19 24.45 -3.60
CA ILE A 63 -11.58 24.31 -3.14
C ILE A 63 -11.52 24.34 -1.61
N ILE A 64 -11.44 25.54 -1.05
CA ILE A 64 -11.54 25.83 0.39
C ILE A 64 -13.01 26.16 0.77
N HIS A 65 -13.95 26.24 -0.18
CA HIS A 65 -15.36 26.48 0.11
C HIS A 65 -16.28 25.45 -0.56
N HIS A 66 -16.44 24.30 0.09
CA HIS A 66 -17.74 23.61 0.28
C HIS A 66 -17.54 22.31 1.08
N HIS A 67 -17.06 22.43 2.33
CA HIS A 67 -17.14 21.37 3.34
C HIS A 67 -18.58 21.19 3.87
N ARG A 68 -19.54 20.93 2.98
CA ARG A 68 -20.91 20.53 3.38
C ARG A 68 -21.45 19.29 2.67
N HIS A 69 -20.83 18.83 1.57
CA HIS A 69 -21.23 17.60 0.87
C HIS A 69 -20.12 16.55 0.70
N GLY A 70 -18.93 16.74 1.29
CA GLY A 70 -17.78 15.82 1.15
C GLY A 70 -17.66 14.73 2.22
N ARG A 71 -18.67 14.51 3.08
CA ARG A 71 -18.56 13.56 4.20
C ARG A 71 -18.58 12.08 3.80
N GLU A 72 -18.72 11.75 2.51
CA GLU A 72 -18.84 10.38 2.01
C GLU A 72 -17.62 9.88 1.21
N GLN A 73 -16.65 10.74 0.88
CA GLN A 73 -15.55 10.37 -0.05
C GLN A 73 -14.39 9.59 0.57
N HIS A 74 -14.36 9.44 1.90
CA HIS A 74 -13.32 8.68 2.62
C HIS A 74 -13.76 7.25 2.95
N LEU A 75 -14.98 6.86 2.59
CA LEU A 75 -15.45 5.50 2.77
C LEU A 75 -14.95 4.67 1.58
N THR A 76 -14.28 3.55 1.88
CA THR A 76 -14.11 2.49 0.89
C THR A 76 -15.47 2.24 0.23
N PRO A 77 -15.57 2.26 -1.10
CA PRO A 77 -16.84 2.01 -1.78
C PRO A 77 -17.47 0.76 -1.18
N THR A 78 -18.69 0.88 -0.67
CA THR A 78 -19.44 -0.32 -0.26
C THR A 78 -19.60 -1.18 -1.50
N ASP A 79 -19.58 -2.51 -1.36
CA ASP A 79 -19.72 -3.35 -2.56
C ASP A 79 -21.05 -3.07 -3.29
N GLU A 80 -22.08 -2.56 -2.60
CA GLU A 80 -23.31 -2.03 -3.24
C GLU A 80 -22.99 -0.85 -4.17
N SER A 81 -22.21 0.14 -3.71
CA SER A 81 -21.80 1.27 -4.56
C SER A 81 -20.93 0.83 -5.74
N THR A 82 -20.07 -0.17 -5.53
CA THR A 82 -19.25 -0.77 -6.59
C THR A 82 -20.13 -1.50 -7.61
N TRP A 83 -21.09 -2.30 -7.15
CA TRP A 83 -22.05 -2.99 -8.01
C TRP A 83 -22.88 -2.01 -8.84
N MET A 84 -23.36 -0.93 -8.22
CA MET A 84 -24.10 0.12 -8.92
C MET A 84 -23.27 0.78 -10.02
N SER A 85 -21.95 0.88 -9.85
CA SER A 85 -21.06 1.42 -10.89
C SER A 85 -20.90 0.51 -12.12
N LEU A 86 -21.20 -0.79 -11.99
CA LEU A 86 -21.16 -1.76 -13.08
C LEU A 86 -22.46 -1.79 -13.90
N MET A 87 -23.46 -1.01 -13.52
CA MET A 87 -24.75 -0.96 -14.21
C MET A 87 -24.55 -0.58 -15.68
N PRO A 88 -25.15 -1.33 -16.63
CA PRO A 88 -25.03 -1.01 -18.04
C PRO A 88 -25.53 0.40 -18.34
N ARG A 89 -24.73 1.23 -19.00
CA ARG A 89 -25.03 2.65 -19.30
C ARG A 89 -26.30 2.89 -20.13
N ARG A 90 -26.92 1.83 -20.67
CA ARG A 90 -28.21 1.91 -21.38
C ARG A 90 -29.42 1.84 -20.45
N ALA A 91 -29.24 1.42 -19.20
CA ALA A 91 -30.28 1.29 -18.19
C ALA A 91 -30.19 2.47 -17.19
N LEU A 92 -30.62 3.66 -17.62
CA LEU A 92 -30.50 4.90 -16.82
C LEU A 92 -31.79 5.27 -16.09
N ARG A 93 -32.85 4.46 -16.16
CA ARG A 93 -34.10 4.75 -15.46
C ARG A 93 -33.98 4.37 -13.98
N ARG A 94 -34.61 5.15 -13.12
CA ARG A 94 -34.56 4.97 -11.65
C ARG A 94 -35.08 3.59 -11.22
N GLU A 95 -36.06 3.06 -11.93
CA GLU A 95 -36.62 1.71 -11.71
C GLU A 95 -35.59 0.63 -12.02
N GLU A 96 -34.91 0.71 -13.17
CA GLU A 96 -33.84 -0.23 -13.56
C GLU A 96 -32.66 -0.18 -12.58
N ALA A 97 -32.38 1.00 -12.01
CA ALA A 97 -31.36 1.15 -10.98
C ALA A 97 -31.73 0.45 -9.66
N PHE A 98 -33.01 0.49 -9.29
CA PHE A 98 -33.51 -0.24 -8.14
C PHE A 98 -33.48 -1.76 -8.40
N ASP A 99 -33.92 -2.21 -9.57
CA ASP A 99 -33.88 -3.63 -9.96
C ASP A 99 -32.45 -4.18 -9.97
N TRP A 100 -31.48 -3.39 -10.46
CA TRP A 100 -30.06 -3.76 -10.43
C TRP A 100 -29.50 -3.90 -9.02
N LEU A 101 -29.92 -3.03 -8.09
CA LEU A 101 -29.57 -3.12 -6.68
C LEU A 101 -30.27 -4.33 -6.01
N MET A 102 -31.52 -4.61 -6.37
CA MET A 102 -32.25 -5.76 -5.83
C MET A 102 -31.65 -7.08 -6.32
N LEU A 103 -31.25 -7.16 -7.59
CA LEU A 103 -30.52 -8.30 -8.13
C LEU A 103 -29.24 -8.58 -7.34
N TYR A 104 -28.47 -7.54 -7.01
CA TYR A 104 -27.29 -7.68 -6.16
C TYR A 104 -27.60 -8.25 -4.78
N ARG A 105 -28.64 -7.71 -4.13
CA ARG A 105 -29.06 -8.13 -2.79
C ARG A 105 -29.61 -9.54 -2.80
N GLU A 106 -30.34 -9.93 -3.84
CA GLU A 106 -30.82 -11.30 -4.05
C GLU A 106 -29.65 -12.26 -4.21
N LEU A 107 -28.68 -11.93 -5.07
CA LEU A 107 -27.44 -12.70 -5.24
C LEU A 107 -26.68 -12.84 -3.92
N ARG A 108 -26.54 -11.75 -3.15
CA ARG A 108 -25.92 -11.75 -1.82
C ARG A 108 -26.69 -12.53 -0.75
N GLY A 109 -27.90 -13.01 -1.02
CA GLY A 109 -28.74 -13.70 -0.05
C GLY A 109 -29.48 -12.78 0.94
N GLY A 110 -29.59 -11.49 0.63
CA GLY A 110 -30.07 -10.45 1.54
C GLY A 110 -31.57 -10.12 1.49
N GLY A 111 -32.43 -10.87 0.78
CA GLY A 111 -33.82 -10.43 0.57
C GLY A 111 -34.92 -11.50 0.53
N GLY A 112 -34.58 -12.79 0.50
CA GLY A 112 -35.57 -13.85 0.38
C GLY A 112 -35.27 -15.00 1.32
N SER A 113 -36.24 -15.33 2.18
CA SER A 113 -36.35 -16.53 3.01
C SER A 113 -35.24 -17.57 2.76
N ALA A 114 -34.24 -17.62 3.63
CA ALA A 114 -33.31 -18.75 3.67
C ALA A 114 -34.16 -20.04 3.73
N ARG A 115 -33.99 -20.93 2.73
CA ARG A 115 -34.54 -22.28 2.81
C ARG A 115 -33.94 -22.94 4.06
N PRO A 116 -34.75 -23.55 4.95
CA PRO A 116 -34.21 -24.27 6.10
C PRO A 116 -33.22 -25.34 5.61
N GLY A 117 -31.96 -25.23 6.00
CA GLY A 117 -30.90 -26.18 5.66
C GLY A 117 -29.89 -25.74 4.61
N VAL A 118 -30.04 -24.58 3.97
CA VAL A 118 -28.99 -24.01 3.10
C VAL A 118 -28.47 -22.75 3.78
N ALA A 119 -27.29 -22.83 4.37
CA ALA A 119 -26.59 -21.65 4.86
C ALA A 119 -26.52 -20.63 3.71
N ALA A 120 -26.83 -19.37 3.99
CA ALA A 120 -26.64 -18.27 3.04
C ALA A 120 -25.14 -18.10 2.79
N GLY A 121 -24.57 -18.96 1.95
CA GLY A 121 -23.22 -18.86 1.46
C GLY A 121 -23.14 -17.69 0.49
N ALA A 122 -22.03 -16.96 0.52
CA ALA A 122 -21.77 -15.92 -0.46
C ALA A 122 -21.95 -16.48 -1.88
N PHE A 123 -22.63 -15.73 -2.76
CA PHE A 123 -22.88 -16.11 -4.15
C PHE A 123 -21.64 -16.64 -4.87
N LEU A 124 -20.49 -16.04 -4.56
CA LEU A 124 -19.17 -16.49 -4.97
C LEU A 124 -18.30 -16.61 -3.72
N SER A 125 -17.51 -17.68 -3.67
CA SER A 125 -16.45 -17.86 -2.69
C SER A 125 -15.10 -17.80 -3.39
N GLU A 126 -14.11 -17.17 -2.75
CA GLU A 126 -12.74 -17.22 -3.23
C GLU A 126 -12.21 -18.66 -3.19
N ALA A 127 -11.52 -19.09 -4.26
CA ALA A 127 -10.85 -20.37 -4.26
C ALA A 127 -9.65 -20.32 -3.30
N SER A 128 -9.49 -21.37 -2.48
CA SER A 128 -8.32 -21.47 -1.60
C SER A 128 -7.03 -21.55 -2.42
N LEU A 129 -5.99 -20.85 -1.98
CA LEU A 129 -4.66 -20.99 -2.58
C LEU A 129 -4.10 -22.41 -2.45
N HIS A 130 -4.57 -23.18 -1.45
CA HIS A 130 -4.21 -24.59 -1.32
C HIS A 130 -4.75 -25.45 -2.46
N ASP A 131 -5.84 -25.06 -3.10
CA ASP A 131 -6.55 -25.84 -4.13
C ASP A 131 -6.15 -25.44 -5.56
N VAL A 132 -5.37 -24.36 -5.72
CA VAL A 132 -4.95 -23.85 -7.02
C VAL A 132 -3.45 -24.01 -7.19
N ARG A 133 -3.03 -24.64 -8.29
CA ARG A 133 -1.63 -24.73 -8.69
C ARG A 133 -1.42 -24.05 -10.03
N LEU A 134 -0.37 -23.24 -10.10
CA LEU A 134 0.04 -22.60 -11.34
C LEU A 134 0.78 -23.61 -12.21
N GLU A 135 0.44 -23.65 -13.50
CA GLU A 135 1.07 -24.55 -14.45
C GLU A 135 2.58 -24.26 -14.56
N PRO A 136 3.45 -25.25 -14.34
CA PRO A 136 4.89 -25.09 -14.47
C PRO A 136 5.30 -24.47 -15.81
N GLY A 137 6.21 -23.50 -15.77
CA GLY A 137 6.71 -22.82 -16.96
C GLY A 137 5.80 -21.71 -17.52
N SER A 138 4.57 -21.55 -17.03
CA SER A 138 3.73 -20.38 -17.35
C SER A 138 4.35 -19.07 -16.81
N MET A 139 3.94 -17.92 -17.37
CA MET A 139 4.43 -16.62 -16.90
C MET A 139 4.11 -16.34 -15.43
N TYR A 140 2.93 -16.78 -14.96
CA TYR A 140 2.51 -16.62 -13.57
C TYR A 140 3.30 -17.54 -12.64
N TRP A 141 3.56 -18.78 -13.06
CA TRP A 141 4.41 -19.68 -12.30
C TRP A 141 5.82 -19.13 -12.14
N ARG A 142 6.42 -18.60 -13.22
CA ARG A 142 7.75 -17.96 -13.15
C ARG A 142 7.76 -16.78 -12.18
N ALA A 143 6.75 -15.91 -12.25
CA ALA A 143 6.62 -14.78 -11.33
C ALA A 143 6.48 -15.25 -9.86
N GLN A 144 5.72 -16.33 -9.61
CA GLN A 144 5.61 -16.93 -8.28
C GLN A 144 6.97 -17.44 -7.79
N GLN A 145 7.72 -18.17 -8.62
CA GLN A 145 9.04 -18.69 -8.23
C GLN A 145 10.04 -17.56 -7.96
N THR A 146 10.10 -16.53 -8.81
CA THR A 146 10.96 -15.36 -8.57
C THR A 146 10.61 -14.66 -7.26
N ASN A 147 9.31 -14.52 -6.95
CA ASN A 147 8.90 -13.93 -5.68
C ASN A 147 9.23 -14.84 -4.48
N LEU A 148 9.10 -16.17 -4.62
CA LEU A 148 9.50 -17.13 -3.60
C LEU A 148 11.00 -17.04 -3.29
N GLU A 149 11.85 -16.98 -4.32
CA GLU A 149 13.29 -16.79 -4.17
C GLU A 149 13.61 -15.48 -3.44
N TYR A 150 12.93 -14.39 -3.77
CA TYR A 150 13.09 -13.11 -3.07
C TYR A 150 12.70 -13.21 -1.58
N LEU A 151 11.59 -13.86 -1.26
CA LEU A 151 11.15 -14.04 0.14
C LEU A 151 12.15 -14.91 0.94
N LEU A 152 12.74 -15.92 0.29
CA LEU A 152 13.76 -16.77 0.89
C LEU A 152 15.10 -16.04 1.09
N LEU A 153 15.41 -15.03 0.27
CA LEU A 153 16.63 -14.23 0.38
C LEU A 153 16.67 -13.32 1.62
N LEU A 154 15.51 -12.85 2.09
CA LEU A 154 15.42 -11.90 3.20
C LEU A 154 15.90 -12.54 4.52
N ASP A 155 16.61 -11.81 5.37
CA ASP A 155 17.17 -12.31 6.61
C ASP A 155 16.22 -12.04 7.78
N VAL A 156 15.95 -13.07 8.60
CA VAL A 156 15.00 -13.00 9.71
C VAL A 156 15.44 -11.97 10.75
N ASP A 157 16.72 -11.97 11.13
CA ASP A 157 17.24 -11.09 12.17
C ASP A 157 17.19 -9.63 11.74
N ARG A 158 17.45 -9.37 10.45
CA ARG A 158 17.34 -8.03 9.87
C ARG A 158 15.89 -7.55 9.75
N LEU A 159 14.94 -8.45 9.45
CA LEU A 159 13.50 -8.12 9.40
C LEU A 159 13.02 -7.67 10.78
N VAL A 160 13.27 -8.46 11.83
CA VAL A 160 12.74 -8.19 13.17
C VAL A 160 13.63 -7.27 14.01
N TRP A 161 14.71 -6.74 13.44
CA TRP A 161 15.72 -5.95 14.14
C TRP A 161 15.10 -4.77 14.92
N SER A 162 14.25 -3.99 14.25
CA SER A 162 13.62 -2.80 14.84
C SER A 162 12.60 -3.16 15.94
N PHE A 163 11.92 -4.30 15.82
CA PHE A 163 11.01 -4.82 16.85
C PHE A 163 11.79 -5.22 18.10
N ARG A 164 12.89 -5.95 17.93
CA ARG A 164 13.77 -6.34 19.04
C ARG A 164 14.32 -5.12 19.76
N LYS A 165 14.78 -4.10 19.03
CA LYS A 165 15.21 -2.83 19.64
C LYS A 165 14.09 -2.14 20.40
N GLN A 166 12.88 -2.06 19.84
CA GLN A 166 11.73 -1.45 20.50
C GLN A 166 11.34 -2.19 21.79
N ALA A 167 11.45 -3.52 21.80
CA ALA A 167 11.18 -4.36 22.97
C ALA A 167 12.35 -4.41 23.99
N GLY A 168 13.48 -3.77 23.71
CA GLY A 168 14.67 -3.82 24.56
C GLY A 168 15.39 -5.18 24.55
N LEU A 169 15.24 -5.96 23.47
CA LEU A 169 15.94 -7.22 23.23
C LEU A 169 17.23 -7.02 22.42
N THR A 170 18.14 -8.00 22.50
CA THR A 170 19.32 -8.05 21.62
C THR A 170 18.86 -8.22 20.17
N ALA A 171 19.32 -7.32 19.30
CA ALA A 171 19.00 -7.34 17.87
C ALA A 171 20.28 -7.64 17.07
N PRO A 172 20.55 -8.92 16.74
CA PRO A 172 21.72 -9.31 15.94
C PRO A 172 21.65 -8.72 14.53
N GLY A 173 22.83 -8.47 13.94
CA GLY A 173 22.95 -7.92 12.58
C GLY A 173 22.61 -6.43 12.50
N THR A 174 22.28 -5.98 11.27
CA THR A 174 21.93 -4.60 10.96
C THR A 174 20.53 -4.53 10.33
N PRO A 175 19.73 -3.50 10.62
CA PRO A 175 18.41 -3.38 10.03
C PRO A 175 18.50 -3.27 8.51
N TYR A 176 17.37 -3.53 7.84
CA TYR A 176 17.26 -3.15 6.43
C TYR A 176 17.31 -1.63 6.27
N GLY A 177 17.77 -1.19 5.10
CA GLY A 177 17.82 0.23 4.75
C GLY A 177 16.47 0.76 4.26
N GLY A 178 16.51 1.89 3.56
CA GLY A 178 15.30 2.50 3.00
C GLY A 178 14.30 2.83 4.08
N TRP A 179 13.02 2.44 3.88
CA TRP A 179 11.94 2.75 4.83
C TRP A 179 11.95 1.88 6.10
N GLU A 180 12.77 0.83 6.15
CA GLU A 180 12.99 -0.02 7.34
C GLU A 180 14.20 0.42 8.17
N GLY A 181 14.85 1.52 7.79
CA GLY A 181 15.97 2.07 8.54
C GLY A 181 15.60 2.40 9.98
N PRO A 182 16.56 2.33 10.93
CA PRO A 182 16.29 2.43 12.36
C PRO A 182 15.74 3.80 12.79
N GLY A 183 16.06 4.85 12.03
CA GLY A 183 15.54 6.20 12.26
C GLY A 183 14.23 6.53 11.51
N ILE A 184 13.70 5.60 10.72
CA ILE A 184 12.53 5.85 9.87
C ILE A 184 11.24 5.51 10.62
N GLN A 185 10.26 6.41 10.55
CA GLN A 185 8.99 6.26 11.28
C GLN A 185 8.06 5.19 10.69
N LEU A 186 8.26 4.80 9.43
CA LEU A 186 7.48 3.76 8.74
C LEU A 186 7.98 2.32 9.02
N ARG A 187 9.13 2.17 9.69
CA ARG A 187 9.75 0.85 9.95
C ARG A 187 8.77 -0.15 10.57
N GLY A 188 8.93 -1.42 10.23
CA GLY A 188 8.07 -2.53 10.61
C GLY A 188 6.95 -2.83 9.62
N HIS A 189 6.58 -1.87 8.76
CA HIS A 189 5.50 -2.08 7.79
C HIS A 189 5.83 -3.20 6.79
N PHE A 190 7.10 -3.32 6.41
CA PHE A 190 7.52 -4.33 5.45
C PHE A 190 7.47 -5.73 6.05
N VAL A 191 7.76 -5.87 7.35
CA VAL A 191 7.68 -7.17 8.05
C VAL A 191 6.24 -7.69 8.06
N GLY A 192 5.27 -6.81 8.25
CA GLY A 192 3.86 -7.16 8.12
C GLY A 192 3.48 -7.67 6.72
N HIS A 193 3.94 -6.98 5.68
CA HIS A 193 3.78 -7.45 4.29
C HIS A 193 4.51 -8.75 4.02
N TYR A 194 5.71 -8.93 4.59
CA TYR A 194 6.48 -10.17 4.48
C TYR A 194 5.69 -11.35 5.03
N LEU A 195 5.13 -11.25 6.25
CA LEU A 195 4.32 -12.31 6.85
C LEU A 195 3.11 -12.67 5.98
N SER A 196 2.40 -11.66 5.46
CA SER A 196 1.28 -11.89 4.54
C SER A 196 1.72 -12.59 3.24
N ALA A 197 2.85 -12.16 2.68
CA ALA A 197 3.40 -12.72 1.45
C ALA A 197 3.88 -14.15 1.65
N THR A 198 4.58 -14.45 2.74
CA THR A 198 5.05 -15.81 3.05
C THR A 198 3.91 -16.76 3.34
N ALA A 199 2.87 -16.31 4.07
CA ALA A 199 1.68 -17.12 4.32
C ALA A 199 0.96 -17.51 3.01
N LYS A 200 0.71 -16.54 2.12
CA LYS A 200 0.07 -16.79 0.82
C LYS A 200 0.94 -17.65 -0.10
N MET A 201 2.25 -17.40 -0.11
CA MET A 201 3.20 -18.18 -0.89
C MET A 201 3.28 -19.63 -0.39
N TRP A 202 3.33 -19.85 0.93
CA TRP A 202 3.28 -21.19 1.52
C TRP A 202 1.97 -21.89 1.18
N ALA A 203 0.83 -21.21 1.29
CA ALA A 203 -0.45 -21.81 0.90
C ALA A 203 -0.48 -22.25 -0.57
N SER A 204 0.21 -21.53 -1.45
CA SER A 204 0.26 -21.83 -2.88
C SER A 204 1.29 -22.90 -3.28
N THR A 205 2.37 -23.05 -2.50
CA THR A 205 3.56 -23.85 -2.90
C THR A 205 3.92 -24.97 -1.92
N HIS A 206 3.43 -24.89 -0.68
CA HIS A 206 3.83 -25.75 0.44
C HIS A 206 5.35 -25.84 0.65
N ASN A 207 6.07 -24.74 0.42
CA ASN A 207 7.51 -24.71 0.61
C ASN A 207 7.89 -24.70 2.10
N ASP A 208 8.45 -25.81 2.60
CA ASP A 208 8.78 -25.97 4.02
C ASP A 208 9.89 -25.03 4.52
N THR A 209 10.86 -24.70 3.66
CA THR A 209 11.92 -23.74 4.01
C THR A 209 11.35 -22.35 4.27
N LEU A 210 10.38 -21.93 3.44
CA LEU A 210 9.67 -20.67 3.64
C LEU A 210 8.82 -20.71 4.91
N ASN A 211 8.15 -21.83 5.18
CA ASN A 211 7.37 -22.02 6.39
C ASN A 211 8.25 -21.86 7.65
N ALA A 212 9.38 -22.57 7.71
CA ALA A 212 10.32 -22.47 8.81
C ALA A 212 10.79 -21.02 9.02
N LYS A 213 11.08 -20.30 7.94
CA LYS A 213 11.53 -18.91 7.98
C LYS A 213 10.46 -17.94 8.46
N MET A 214 9.23 -18.11 7.98
CA MET A 214 8.06 -17.36 8.44
C MET A 214 7.81 -17.60 9.93
N SER A 215 7.84 -18.87 10.36
CA SER A 215 7.68 -19.23 11.78
C SER A 215 8.75 -18.57 12.65
N SER A 216 10.02 -18.55 12.22
CA SER A 216 11.08 -17.84 12.95
C SER A 216 10.83 -16.33 13.11
N VAL A 217 10.19 -15.69 12.12
CA VAL A 217 9.77 -14.28 12.25
C VAL A 217 8.65 -14.15 13.28
N VAL A 218 7.64 -15.02 13.22
CA VAL A 218 6.53 -15.04 14.19
C VAL A 218 7.04 -15.26 15.62
N ASP A 219 7.93 -16.22 15.83
CA ASP A 219 8.54 -16.51 17.12
C ASP A 219 9.31 -15.31 17.66
N ALA A 220 10.11 -14.65 16.81
CA ALA A 220 10.85 -13.47 17.22
C ALA A 220 9.93 -12.28 17.57
N LEU A 221 8.81 -12.11 16.86
CA LEU A 221 7.81 -11.11 17.18
C LEU A 221 7.05 -11.43 18.47
N TYR A 222 6.74 -12.71 18.71
CA TYR A 222 6.15 -13.19 19.95
C TYR A 222 7.06 -12.89 21.15
N ASP A 223 8.36 -13.16 21.03
CA ASP A 223 9.34 -12.82 22.08
C ASP A 223 9.37 -11.32 22.36
N CYS A 224 9.29 -10.48 21.32
CA CYS A 224 9.20 -9.03 21.47
C CYS A 224 7.92 -8.63 22.23
N GLN A 225 6.76 -9.12 21.80
CA GLN A 225 5.47 -8.79 22.43
C GLN A 225 5.42 -9.26 23.89
N LYS A 226 5.92 -10.47 24.16
CA LYS A 226 6.03 -11.03 25.51
C LYS A 226 6.93 -10.19 26.40
N LYS A 227 8.09 -9.74 25.88
CA LYS A 227 9.01 -8.88 26.62
C LYS A 227 8.38 -7.53 26.96
N MET A 228 7.59 -6.96 26.05
CA MET A 228 6.88 -5.70 26.28
C MET A 228 5.74 -5.84 27.30
N GLY A 229 5.04 -6.98 27.31
CA GLY A 229 4.04 -7.30 28.33
C GLY A 229 2.75 -6.47 28.30
N THR A 230 2.57 -5.59 27.31
CA THR A 230 1.39 -4.72 27.17
C THR A 230 0.42 -5.18 26.09
N GLY A 231 0.76 -6.24 25.35
CA GLY A 231 0.07 -6.64 24.12
C GLY A 231 0.43 -5.80 22.89
N TYR A 232 1.12 -4.66 23.07
CA TYR A 232 1.60 -3.84 21.97
C TYR A 232 2.75 -4.52 21.23
N LEU A 233 2.64 -4.57 19.90
CA LEU A 233 3.68 -5.07 19.01
C LEU A 233 3.83 -4.11 17.83
N SER A 234 4.98 -3.44 17.76
CA SER A 234 5.36 -2.58 16.65
C SER A 234 6.88 -2.32 16.68
N ALA A 235 7.43 -1.89 15.54
CA ALA A 235 8.82 -1.45 15.44
C ALA A 235 9.02 0.02 15.90
N PHE A 236 7.95 0.72 16.26
CA PHE A 236 7.96 2.12 16.70
C PHE A 236 7.19 2.31 18.02
N PRO A 237 7.50 3.37 18.82
CA PRO A 237 6.84 3.61 20.12
C PRO A 237 5.39 4.06 19.98
N SER A 238 4.55 3.75 20.97
CA SER A 238 3.13 4.11 20.99
C SER A 238 2.87 5.62 20.84
N ASP A 239 3.80 6.46 21.30
CA ASP A 239 3.70 7.93 21.26
C ASP A 239 3.53 8.49 19.83
N PHE A 240 3.80 7.69 18.80
CA PHE A 240 3.51 8.06 17.42
C PHE A 240 1.99 8.22 17.18
N PHE A 241 1.15 7.46 17.87
CA PHE A 241 -0.30 7.66 17.81
C PHE A 241 -0.68 8.99 18.46
N ASP A 242 -0.14 9.30 19.63
CA ASP A 242 -0.37 10.58 20.30
C ASP A 242 0.07 11.76 19.44
N CYS A 243 1.20 11.64 18.74
CA CYS A 243 1.65 12.64 17.77
C CYS A 243 0.63 12.84 16.66
N LEU A 244 0.11 11.76 16.07
CA LEU A 244 -0.87 11.85 15.01
C LEU A 244 -2.19 12.46 15.48
N GLU A 245 -2.70 12.01 16.64
CA GLU A 245 -3.95 12.48 17.24
C GLU A 245 -3.86 13.95 17.66
N ALA A 246 -2.67 14.41 18.05
CA ALA A 246 -2.37 15.82 18.30
C ALA A 246 -2.09 16.64 17.01
N ILE A 247 -2.29 16.08 15.83
CA ILE A 247 -2.04 16.71 14.52
C ILE A 247 -0.56 17.18 14.40
N LYS A 248 0.36 16.40 14.97
CA LYS A 248 1.81 16.58 14.80
C LYS A 248 2.32 15.66 13.70
N SER A 249 3.42 16.08 13.08
CA SER A 249 4.05 15.33 11.99
C SER A 249 4.56 13.98 12.47
N VAL A 250 3.95 12.90 11.97
CA VAL A 250 4.41 11.52 12.15
C VAL A 250 3.99 10.70 10.94
N TRP A 251 4.83 9.75 10.54
CA TRP A 251 4.60 9.00 9.32
C TRP A 251 3.71 7.77 9.54
N ALA A 252 2.41 7.94 9.26
CA ALA A 252 1.42 6.89 9.03
C ALA A 252 1.43 5.70 10.05
N PRO A 253 1.38 5.94 11.37
CA PRO A 253 1.47 4.88 12.38
C PRO A 253 0.33 3.85 12.28
N TYR A 254 -0.91 4.27 11.98
CA TYR A 254 -2.03 3.34 11.78
C TYR A 254 -1.83 2.44 10.55
N TYR A 255 -1.24 2.95 9.47
CA TYR A 255 -0.92 2.12 8.31
C TYR A 255 0.11 1.05 8.70
N THR A 256 1.18 1.45 9.39
CA THR A 256 2.28 0.55 9.77
C THR A 256 1.80 -0.55 10.71
N ILE A 257 1.05 -0.20 11.76
CA ILE A 257 0.57 -1.20 12.73
C ILE A 257 -0.43 -2.16 12.10
N HIS A 258 -1.28 -1.68 11.19
CA HIS A 258 -2.22 -2.51 10.43
C HIS A 258 -1.52 -3.54 9.53
N LYS A 259 -0.24 -3.39 9.20
CA LYS A 259 0.48 -4.46 8.48
C LYS A 259 0.93 -5.58 9.41
N VAL A 260 1.18 -5.28 10.67
CA VAL A 260 1.78 -6.21 11.64
C VAL A 260 0.71 -6.96 12.43
N ASN A 261 -0.32 -6.26 12.91
CA ASN A 261 -1.34 -6.83 13.77
C ASN A 261 -2.60 -7.12 12.95
N TRP A 262 -2.82 -8.40 12.64
CA TRP A 262 -4.07 -8.96 12.10
C TRP A 262 -4.60 -10.02 13.04
#